data_AF-A0A3B3V1A8-F1
#
_entry.id   AF-A0A3B3V1A8-F1
#
_cell.length_a   1.000
_cell.length_b   1.000
_cell.length_c   1.000
_cell.angle_alpha   90.00
_cell.angle_beta   90.00
_cell.angle_gamma   90.00
#
_symmetry.space_group_name_H-M   'P 1'
#
loop_
_entity.id
_entity.type
_entity.pdbx_description
1 polymer ?
#
loop_
_entity_poly.entity_id
_entity_poly.type
_entity_poly.pdbx_seq_one_letter_code
_entity_poly.pdbx_strand_id
1 'polypeptide(L)'
;MHFPPGWLSLSTCRQYHFVNQSSTWSEALTYCRQKHTDLASIKSSTENDELKRTLESAGHSSDVRIGLYNEVNWKWSDGFSSSVADYRNWDTSNYDPDFIGANQFCVTIYQNGLWWDTDCSSKLPFVCYKGNYTKHDI
;
A
#
# COMPACT_ATOMS: atom_id res chain seq x y z
N MET A 1 12.89 -7.42 -39.70
CA MET A 1 11.94 -8.20 -38.88
C MET A 1 10.56 -7.61 -39.12
N HIS A 2 9.65 -8.39 -39.69
CA HIS A 2 8.33 -7.95 -40.16
C HIS A 2 7.31 -8.34 -39.08
N PHE A 3 6.56 -7.38 -38.54
CA PHE A 3 5.46 -7.68 -37.61
C PHE A 3 4.18 -7.98 -38.41
N PRO A 4 3.30 -8.90 -37.95
CA PRO A 4 2.11 -9.29 -38.69
C PRO A 4 1.07 -8.14 -38.75
N PRO A 5 0.21 -8.09 -39.79
CA PRO A 5 -0.85 -7.09 -39.88
C PRO A 5 -1.99 -7.48 -38.92
N GLY A 6 -2.20 -6.68 -37.87
CA GLY A 6 -3.35 -6.84 -36.98
C GLY A 6 -3.12 -6.50 -35.51
N TRP A 7 -1.89 -6.25 -35.07
CA TRP A 7 -1.64 -5.75 -33.72
C TRP A 7 -1.42 -4.25 -33.78
N LEU A 8 -2.50 -3.50 -33.61
CA LEU A 8 -2.38 -2.14 -33.11
C LEU A 8 -1.60 -2.25 -31.80
N SER A 9 -0.38 -1.75 -31.78
CA SER A 9 0.25 -1.36 -30.52
C SER A 9 -0.67 -0.29 -29.94
N LEU A 10 -1.61 -0.71 -29.09
CA LEU A 10 -2.37 0.20 -28.25
C LEU A 10 -1.36 0.78 -27.26
N SER A 11 -0.59 1.75 -27.74
CA SER A 11 0.05 2.73 -26.89
C SER A 11 -1.11 3.39 -26.16
N THR A 12 -1.39 2.94 -24.94
CA THR A 12 -2.40 3.55 -24.08
C THR A 12 -1.91 4.96 -23.80
N CYS A 13 -2.40 5.94 -24.57
CA CYS A 13 -2.19 7.35 -24.30
C CYS A 13 -2.99 7.67 -23.03
N ARG A 14 -2.29 7.92 -21.92
CA ARG A 14 -2.93 8.28 -20.65
C ARG A 14 -3.08 9.79 -20.58
N GLN A 15 -4.30 10.27 -20.74
CA GLN A 15 -4.60 11.66 -20.46
C GLN A 15 -4.69 11.87 -18.93
N TYR A 16 -3.82 12.72 -18.38
CA TYR A 16 -3.86 13.11 -16.97
C TYR A 16 -4.76 14.34 -16.76
N HIS A 17 -5.53 14.34 -15.68
CA HIS A 17 -6.41 15.43 -15.27
C HIS A 17 -6.01 15.93 -13.88
N PHE A 18 -5.69 17.23 -13.77
CA PHE A 18 -5.45 17.87 -12.49
C PHE A 18 -6.79 18.25 -11.83
N VAL A 19 -6.93 17.95 -10.54
CA VAL A 19 -8.11 18.27 -9.73
C VAL A 19 -7.66 19.14 -8.56
N ASN A 20 -8.12 20.39 -8.52
CA ASN A 20 -7.75 21.35 -7.47
C ASN A 20 -8.64 21.19 -6.23
N GLN A 21 -8.50 20.06 -5.53
CA GLN A 21 -9.21 19.76 -4.30
C GLN A 21 -8.24 19.12 -3.28
N SER A 22 -8.25 19.61 -2.03
CA SER A 22 -7.50 18.97 -0.94
C SER A 22 -8.27 17.75 -0.43
N SER A 23 -7.64 16.58 -0.41
CA SER A 23 -8.28 15.31 -0.02
C SER A 23 -7.25 14.31 0.50
N THR A 24 -7.69 13.42 1.39
CA THR A 24 -6.92 12.23 1.78
C THR A 24 -6.71 11.32 0.57
N TRP A 25 -5.77 10.36 0.65
CA TRP A 25 -5.52 9.44 -0.46
C TRP A 25 -6.77 8.62 -0.82
N SER A 26 -7.52 8.14 0.19
CA SER A 26 -8.75 7.35 -0.02
C SER A 26 -9.88 8.18 -0.64
N GLU A 27 -10.05 9.44 -0.22
CA GLU A 27 -11.03 10.35 -0.82
C GLU A 27 -10.67 10.67 -2.28
N ALA A 28 -9.39 10.93 -2.58
CA ALA A 28 -8.91 11.19 -3.93
C ALA A 28 -9.11 9.96 -4.85
N LEU A 29 -8.80 8.76 -4.34
CA LEU A 29 -9.07 7.48 -5.02
C LEU A 29 -10.55 7.35 -5.37
N THR A 30 -11.42 7.58 -4.39
CA THR A 30 -12.87 7.49 -4.53
C THR A 30 -13.37 8.49 -5.58
N TYR A 31 -12.92 9.75 -5.50
CA TYR A 31 -13.27 10.78 -6.46
C TYR A 31 -12.85 10.40 -7.89
N CYS A 32 -11.60 9.99 -8.07
CA CYS A 32 -11.07 9.64 -9.39
C CYS A 32 -11.81 8.45 -10.00
N ARG A 33 -12.22 7.45 -9.21
CA ARG A 33 -13.04 6.32 -9.71
C ARG A 33 -14.49 6.69 -10.02
N GLN A 34 -15.00 7.76 -9.41
CA GLN A 34 -16.36 8.26 -9.68
C GLN A 34 -16.42 9.22 -10.88
N LYS A 35 -15.37 10.03 -11.09
CA LYS A 35 -15.36 11.11 -12.10
C LYS A 35 -14.45 10.83 -13.30
N HIS A 36 -13.50 9.91 -13.14
CA HIS A 36 -12.48 9.52 -14.12
C HIS A 36 -12.30 7.98 -14.06
N THR A 37 -11.12 7.47 -14.42
CA THR A 37 -10.80 6.03 -14.34
C THR A 37 -10.26 5.63 -12.96
N ASP A 38 -9.15 6.21 -12.52
CA ASP A 38 -8.50 5.96 -11.22
C ASP A 38 -7.50 7.09 -10.93
N LEU A 39 -6.85 7.09 -9.76
CA LEU A 39 -5.68 7.93 -9.51
C LEU A 39 -4.56 7.65 -10.53
N ALA A 40 -3.74 8.66 -10.80
CA ALA A 40 -2.67 8.57 -11.80
C ALA A 40 -1.71 7.42 -11.49
N SER A 41 -1.57 6.48 -12.43
CA SER A 41 -0.45 5.52 -12.45
C SER A 41 0.52 5.89 -13.57
N ILE A 42 1.81 5.69 -13.33
CA ILE A 42 2.90 6.07 -14.23
C ILE A 42 3.72 4.81 -14.53
N LYS A 43 3.81 4.42 -15.80
CA LYS A 43 4.45 3.19 -16.28
C LYS A 43 5.67 3.44 -17.17
N SER A 44 5.96 4.69 -17.51
CA SER A 44 7.09 5.08 -18.34
C SER A 44 7.55 6.50 -18.02
N SER A 45 8.76 6.86 -18.45
CA SER A 45 9.23 8.26 -18.38
C SER A 45 8.36 9.20 -19.22
N THR A 46 7.83 8.74 -20.36
CA THR A 46 6.91 9.53 -21.20
C THR A 46 5.62 9.87 -20.44
N GLU A 47 5.04 8.90 -19.73
CA GLU A 47 3.88 9.13 -18.86
C GLU A 47 4.22 10.10 -17.71
N ASN A 48 5.43 10.00 -17.15
CA ASN A 48 5.90 10.92 -16.11
C ASN A 48 6.00 12.38 -16.63
N ASP A 49 6.56 12.58 -17.82
CA ASP A 49 6.68 13.88 -18.45
C ASP A 49 5.31 14.47 -18.84
N GLU A 50 4.35 13.62 -19.21
CA GLU A 50 2.98 14.04 -19.48
C GLU A 50 2.26 14.52 -18.22
N LEU A 51 2.36 13.79 -17.11
CA LEU A 51 1.83 14.23 -15.82
C LEU A 51 2.46 15.56 -15.38
N LYS A 52 3.78 15.72 -15.53
CA LYS A 52 4.48 16.97 -15.22
C LYS A 52 3.93 18.15 -16.05
N ARG A 53 3.76 17.95 -17.37
CA ARG A 53 3.17 18.96 -18.26
C ARG A 53 1.73 19.32 -17.87
N THR A 54 0.93 18.35 -17.43
CA THR A 54 -0.43 18.60 -16.93
C THR A 54 -0.42 19.51 -15.69
N LEU A 55 0.50 19.28 -14.74
CA LEU A 55 0.63 20.12 -13.54
C LEU A 55 1.14 21.53 -13.87
N GLU A 56 2.14 21.63 -14.76
CA GLU A 56 2.68 22.91 -15.24
C GLU A 56 1.60 23.74 -15.95
N SER A 57 0.82 23.10 -16.82
CA SER A 57 -0.29 23.75 -17.55
C SER A 57 -1.40 24.24 -16.61
N ALA A 58 -1.58 23.56 -15.46
CA ALA A 58 -2.49 23.98 -14.41
C ALA A 58 -1.89 25.06 -13.48
N GLY A 59 -0.61 25.43 -13.65
CA GLY A 59 0.09 26.36 -12.77
C GLY A 59 0.28 25.83 -11.34
N HIS A 60 0.28 24.52 -11.13
CA HIS A 60 0.39 23.89 -9.81
C HIS A 60 1.84 23.56 -9.46
N SER A 61 2.26 23.86 -8.23
CA SER A 61 3.66 23.74 -7.78
C SER A 61 3.84 23.07 -6.41
N SER A 62 2.83 22.33 -5.92
CA SER A 62 2.91 21.54 -4.68
C SER A 62 2.68 20.06 -4.94
N ASP A 63 2.85 19.23 -3.90
CA ASP A 63 2.66 17.79 -3.97
C ASP A 63 1.21 17.41 -4.32
N VAL A 64 1.07 16.38 -5.17
CA VAL A 64 -0.22 15.81 -5.57
C VAL A 64 -0.28 14.32 -5.25
N ARG A 65 -1.48 13.81 -4.98
CA ARG A 65 -1.70 12.37 -4.77
C ARG A 65 -1.62 11.62 -6.11
N ILE A 66 -0.90 10.50 -6.12
CA ILE A 66 -0.89 9.53 -7.23
C ILE A 66 -1.37 8.15 -6.75
N GLY A 67 -1.63 7.25 -7.68
CA GLY A 67 -2.27 5.96 -7.40
C GLY A 67 -1.36 4.89 -6.80
N LEU A 68 -0.06 5.14 -6.68
CA LEU A 68 0.86 4.19 -6.06
C LEU A 68 0.73 4.25 -4.53
N TYR A 69 0.46 3.12 -3.90
CA TYR A 69 0.37 2.96 -2.45
C TYR A 69 0.87 1.57 -2.05
N ASN A 70 1.19 1.41 -0.76
CA ASN A 70 1.54 0.11 -0.17
C ASN A 70 0.44 -0.30 0.82
N GLU A 71 0.16 -1.60 0.88
CA GLU A 71 -0.71 -2.20 1.88
C GLU A 71 0.12 -3.15 2.76
N VAL A 72 0.04 -2.98 4.08
CA VAL A 72 0.74 -3.85 5.03
C VAL A 72 -0.19 -4.98 5.45
N ASN A 73 0.18 -6.21 5.11
CA ASN A 73 -0.56 -7.41 5.49
C ASN A 73 0.20 -8.18 6.59
N TRP A 74 -0.22 -7.99 7.84
CA TRP A 74 0.35 -8.64 9.02
C TRP A 74 0.07 -10.14 9.03
N LYS A 75 1.14 -10.95 9.10
CA LYS A 75 1.06 -12.42 9.07
C LYS A 75 1.72 -13.03 10.30
N TRP A 76 1.15 -14.12 10.78
CA TRP A 76 1.80 -14.97 11.77
C TRP A 76 2.85 -15.86 11.10
N SER A 77 3.94 -16.13 11.83
CA SER A 77 5.09 -16.89 11.30
C SER A 77 4.80 -18.38 11.06
N ASP A 78 3.70 -18.89 11.61
CA ASP A 78 3.27 -20.28 11.44
C ASP A 78 2.56 -20.56 10.11
N GLY A 79 2.16 -19.50 9.38
CA GLY A 79 1.50 -19.60 8.09
C GLY A 79 0.04 -20.06 8.13
N PHE A 80 -0.55 -20.32 9.31
CA PHE A 80 -1.95 -20.77 9.43
C PHE A 80 -2.95 -19.62 9.42
N SER A 81 -2.49 -18.41 9.72
CA SER A 81 -3.29 -17.18 9.64
C SER A 81 -2.78 -16.29 8.52
N SER A 82 -3.57 -16.21 7.45
CA SER A 82 -3.36 -15.29 6.33
C SER A 82 -4.52 -14.33 6.14
N SER A 83 -5.41 -14.20 7.12
CA SER A 83 -6.68 -13.49 6.96
C SER A 83 -6.69 -12.16 7.71
N VAL A 84 -7.44 -11.20 7.17
CA VAL A 84 -7.75 -9.91 7.80
C VAL A 84 -8.61 -10.10 9.08
N ALA A 85 -9.07 -11.32 9.35
CA ALA A 85 -10.02 -11.63 10.42
C ALA A 85 -9.37 -12.20 11.69
N ASP A 86 -8.06 -12.49 11.72
CA ASP A 86 -7.46 -12.99 12.96
C ASP A 86 -7.29 -11.88 14.00
N TYR A 87 -7.36 -12.28 15.28
CA TYR A 87 -7.33 -11.37 16.41
C TYR A 87 -6.09 -10.46 16.37
N ARG A 88 -6.29 -9.17 16.63
CA ARG A 88 -5.24 -8.15 16.78
C ARG A 88 -5.54 -7.30 18.02
N ASN A 89 -4.52 -7.06 18.86
CA ASN A 89 -4.66 -6.28 20.10
C ASN A 89 -3.67 -5.11 20.14
N TRP A 90 -3.68 -4.29 19.07
CA TRP A 90 -2.82 -3.12 18.95
C TRP A 90 -3.03 -2.11 20.08
N ASP A 91 -1.96 -1.45 20.49
CA ASP A 91 -2.03 -0.33 21.43
C ASP A 91 -2.64 0.91 20.74
N THR A 92 -3.92 1.15 21.01
CA THR A 92 -4.63 2.30 20.45
C THR A 92 -4.21 3.63 21.08
N SER A 93 -3.51 3.63 22.21
CA SER A 93 -3.10 4.87 22.90
C SER A 93 -1.92 5.58 22.23
N ASN A 94 -1.09 4.83 21.50
CA ASN A 94 0.10 5.30 20.81
C ASN A 94 -0.05 5.31 19.28
N TYR A 95 -1.25 5.09 18.75
CA TYR A 95 -1.56 5.03 17.32
C TYR A 95 -0.88 3.87 16.57
N ASP A 96 -0.64 2.75 17.26
CA ASP A 96 -0.03 1.56 16.67
C ASP A 96 -0.97 0.81 15.68
N PRO A 97 -0.41 0.17 14.64
CA PRO A 97 0.99 0.27 14.23
C PRO A 97 1.29 1.62 13.57
N ASP A 98 2.37 2.28 14.00
CA ASP A 98 2.68 3.66 13.60
C ASP A 98 3.79 3.77 12.54
N PHE A 99 4.49 2.66 12.28
CA PHE A 99 5.54 2.54 11.27
C PHE A 99 6.64 3.61 11.39
N ILE A 100 7.05 3.97 12.62
CA ILE A 100 8.13 4.95 12.84
C ILE A 100 9.34 4.58 11.99
N GLY A 101 9.88 5.56 11.26
CA GLY A 101 11.07 5.38 10.43
C GLY A 101 10.88 4.48 9.20
N ALA A 102 9.65 4.05 8.90
CA ALA A 102 9.33 3.11 7.83
C ALA A 102 10.13 1.80 7.90
N ASN A 103 10.47 1.33 9.11
CA ASN A 103 11.22 0.09 9.34
C ASN A 103 10.62 -0.83 10.43
N GLN A 104 9.47 -0.48 10.99
CA GLN A 104 8.80 -1.28 12.01
C GLN A 104 7.79 -2.24 11.39
N PHE A 105 8.20 -3.50 11.20
CA PHE A 105 7.40 -4.52 10.52
C PHE A 105 7.36 -5.86 11.28
N CYS A 106 7.80 -5.86 12.54
CA CYS A 106 7.66 -6.98 13.47
C CYS A 106 6.86 -6.53 14.68
N VAL A 107 6.24 -7.46 15.41
CA VAL A 107 5.31 -7.15 16.50
C VAL A 107 5.85 -7.63 17.83
N THR A 108 5.66 -6.83 18.88
CA THR A 108 5.94 -7.23 20.26
C THR A 108 4.70 -7.07 21.13
N ILE A 109 4.73 -7.67 22.31
CA ILE A 109 3.62 -7.65 23.28
C ILE A 109 4.14 -7.25 24.65
N TYR A 110 3.37 -6.44 25.38
CA TYR A 110 3.65 -6.12 26.78
C TYR A 110 2.84 -6.95 27.76
N GLN A 111 3.15 -6.79 29.04
CA GLN A 111 2.50 -7.50 30.15
C GLN A 111 0.98 -7.24 30.23
N ASN A 112 0.53 -6.10 29.71
CA ASN A 112 -0.90 -5.75 29.62
C ASN A 112 -1.61 -6.40 28.41
N GLY A 113 -0.88 -7.15 27.58
CA GLY A 113 -1.39 -7.83 26.40
C GLY A 113 -1.50 -6.97 25.14
N LEU A 114 -1.16 -5.67 25.20
CA LEU A 114 -1.19 -4.76 24.04
C LEU A 114 0.06 -4.94 23.17
N TRP A 115 -0.12 -4.68 21.87
CA TRP A 115 0.89 -4.92 20.84
C TRP A 115 1.31 -3.61 20.17
N TRP A 116 2.57 -3.54 19.74
CA TRP A 116 3.10 -2.46 18.90
C TRP A 116 4.09 -3.00 17.88
N ASP A 117 4.27 -2.28 16.79
CA ASP A 117 5.27 -2.59 15.79
C ASP A 117 6.68 -2.14 16.22
N THR A 118 7.69 -2.86 15.74
CA THR A 118 9.09 -2.60 16.06
C THR A 118 9.99 -3.01 14.90
N ASP A 119 11.23 -2.52 14.94
CA ASP A 119 12.27 -2.93 14.00
C ASP A 119 12.60 -4.41 14.21
N CYS A 120 12.42 -5.21 13.15
CA CYS A 120 12.68 -6.65 13.16
C CYS A 120 14.12 -7.05 13.52
N SER A 121 15.08 -6.13 13.38
CA SER A 121 16.48 -6.34 13.75
C SER A 121 16.75 -6.17 15.25
N SER A 122 15.76 -5.68 16.01
CA SER A 122 15.86 -5.50 17.46
C SER A 122 16.05 -6.84 18.17
N LYS A 123 17.03 -6.90 19.07
CA LYS A 123 17.28 -8.09 19.89
C LYS A 123 16.40 -8.07 21.13
N LEU A 124 15.38 -8.93 21.16
CA LEU A 124 14.42 -9.03 22.25
C LEU A 124 14.27 -10.49 22.73
N PRO A 125 13.89 -10.71 24.01
CA PRO A 125 13.36 -12.00 24.45
C PRO A 125 12.14 -12.42 23.62
N PHE A 126 11.90 -13.72 23.50
CA PHE A 126 10.83 -14.27 22.67
C PHE A 126 10.06 -15.38 23.40
N VAL A 127 8.86 -15.68 22.89
CA VAL A 127 7.99 -16.75 23.39
C VAL A 127 7.69 -17.73 22.25
N CYS A 128 7.74 -19.02 22.53
CA CYS A 128 7.36 -20.08 21.59
C CYS A 128 6.06 -20.74 22.04
N TYR A 129 5.29 -21.28 21.10
CA TYR A 129 4.15 -22.14 21.39
C TYR A 129 4.37 -23.54 20.80
N LYS A 130 3.70 -24.55 21.37
CA LYS A 130 3.65 -25.90 20.82
C LYS A 130 2.19 -26.28 20.59
N GLY A 131 1.79 -26.43 19.34
CA GLY A 131 0.46 -26.91 18.94
C GLY A 131 0.47 -28.39 18.58
N ASN A 132 -0.68 -29.06 18.71
CA ASN A 132 -0.93 -30.35 18.10
C ASN A 132 -1.59 -30.11 16.74
N TYR A 133 -0.83 -30.20 15.65
CA TYR A 133 -1.40 -30.11 14.31
C TYR A 133 -2.21 -31.39 14.03
N THR A 134 -3.54 -31.30 14.07
CA THR A 134 -4.35 -32.24 13.29
C THR A 134 -4.26 -31.79 11.86
N LYS A 135 -3.44 -32.50 11.07
CA LYS A 135 -3.42 -32.38 9.62
C LYS A 135 -4.85 -32.61 9.14
N HIS A 136 -5.58 -31.55 8.78
CA HIS A 136 -6.76 -31.74 7.97
C HIS A 136 -6.22 -32.05 6.57
N ASP A 137 -6.22 -33.35 6.26
CA ASP A 137 -5.88 -33.87 4.94
C ASP A 137 -6.75 -33.18 3.88
N ILE A 138 -6.08 -32.79 2.80
CA ILE A 138 -6.63 -32.26 1.55
C ILE A 138 -7.48 -33.33 0.87
#